data_AF-A0A7V9CM81-F1
#
_entry.id   AF-A0A7V9CM81-F1
#
_cell.length_a   1.000
_cell.length_b   1.000
_cell.length_c   1.000
_cell.angle_alpha   90.00
_cell.angle_beta   90.00
_cell.angle_gamma   90.00
#
_symmetry.space_group_name_H-M   'P 1'
#
loop_
_entity.id
_entity.type
_entity.pdbx_description
1 polymer ?
#
loop_
_entity_poly.entity_id
_entity_poly.type
_entity_poly.pdbx_seq_one_letter_code
_entity_poly.pdbx_strand_id
1 'polypeptide(L)'
;MRRRAYLRAVGLGMPGFLLSGWAPAWATVAPLHLVVHDRLGHAPDAQAVRAGVELGLSEIAVAAGLISAPLTVMRSTDDSPAAIAASRPVHVIAAITDDPSDPAVSVAAGPRIHTCALGHWRADAWSVAAAPASLDPAGTATRGPSLVEWHPGLRRHGASQLNERFERAADATMSAAAWRGWMAVKVAFECGLRARAGEDDLLALRFDGHKGLLLHFADDGHLVQPVYALPAGPRRVTSTNLTACVDSRS
;
A
#
# COMPACT_ATOMS: atom_id res chain seq x y z
N MET A 1 -3.54 -4.82 -34.24
CA MET A 1 -2.65 -3.71 -33.83
C MET A 1 -3.30 -2.37 -34.22
N ARG A 2 -3.86 -1.61 -33.28
CA ARG A 2 -4.36 -0.25 -33.55
C ARG A 2 -3.47 0.76 -32.82
N ARG A 3 -2.64 1.47 -33.58
CA ARG A 3 -1.85 2.61 -33.09
C ARG A 3 -2.79 3.81 -32.96
N ARG A 4 -2.95 4.37 -31.77
CA ARG A 4 -3.58 5.68 -31.56
C ARG A 4 -2.49 6.74 -31.61
N ALA A 5 -2.61 7.65 -32.57
CA ALA A 5 -1.79 8.84 -32.68
C ALA A 5 -2.30 9.90 -31.70
N TYR A 6 -1.41 10.49 -30.90
CA TYR A 6 -1.72 11.65 -30.07
C TYR A 6 -1.46 12.91 -30.88
N LEU A 7 -2.51 13.73 -31.05
CA LEU A 7 -2.42 15.06 -31.65
C LEU A 7 -1.66 16.00 -30.72
N ARG A 8 -0.54 16.52 -31.22
CA ARG A 8 0.23 17.60 -30.60
C ARG A 8 -0.42 18.92 -31.03
N ALA A 9 -1.08 19.62 -30.12
CA ALA A 9 -1.56 20.98 -30.38
C ALA A 9 -0.35 21.93 -30.34
N VAL A 10 0.01 22.47 -31.50
CA VAL A 10 0.95 23.59 -31.63
C VAL A 10 0.11 24.85 -31.74
N GLY A 11 0.11 25.68 -30.70
CA GLY A 11 -0.53 26.99 -30.71
C GLY A 11 0.41 28.02 -31.35
N LEU A 12 0.19 28.32 -32.63
CA LEU A 12 0.69 29.52 -33.31
C LEU A 12 -0.23 30.70 -32.95
N GLY A 13 0.38 31.83 -32.58
CA GLY A 13 -0.31 33.02 -32.07
C GLY A 13 -1.21 33.71 -33.10
N MET A 14 -2.30 34.30 -32.59
CA MET A 14 -3.16 35.25 -33.28
C MET A 14 -2.91 36.67 -32.74
N PRO A 15 -3.13 37.70 -33.55
CA PRO A 15 -3.67 38.94 -33.02
C PRO A 15 -4.98 39.31 -33.73
N GLY A 16 -6.01 39.54 -32.90
CA GLY A 16 -7.15 40.36 -33.27
C GLY A 16 -8.45 39.61 -33.51
N PHE A 17 -9.15 39.20 -32.44
CA PHE A 17 -10.61 39.18 -32.39
C PHE A 17 -11.08 39.33 -30.94
N LEU A 18 -11.69 40.49 -30.65
CA LEU A 18 -12.50 40.76 -29.47
C LEU A 18 -13.91 40.26 -29.76
N LEU A 19 -14.31 39.07 -29.27
CA LEU A 19 -15.72 38.68 -29.12
C LEU A 19 -15.83 37.52 -28.10
N SER A 20 -16.61 37.76 -27.03
CA SER A 20 -17.32 36.78 -26.19
C SER A 20 -16.61 35.47 -25.80
N GLY A 21 -16.15 35.40 -24.54
CA GLY A 21 -16.39 34.29 -23.61
C GLY A 21 -16.41 32.85 -24.14
N TRP A 22 -15.30 32.38 -24.71
CA TRP A 22 -15.02 30.94 -24.77
C TRP A 22 -13.92 30.66 -23.75
N ALA A 23 -14.32 30.43 -22.49
CA ALA A 23 -13.48 29.59 -21.66
C ALA A 23 -13.41 28.24 -22.39
N PRO A 24 -12.21 27.68 -22.65
CA PRO A 24 -12.15 26.32 -23.15
C PRO A 24 -12.97 25.48 -22.18
N ALA A 25 -13.95 24.73 -22.68
CA ALA A 25 -14.60 23.69 -21.92
C ALA A 25 -13.53 22.66 -21.61
N TRP A 26 -12.68 22.94 -20.61
CA TRP A 26 -11.89 21.94 -19.94
C TRP A 26 -12.94 20.96 -19.46
N ALA A 27 -13.00 19.79 -20.09
CA ALA A 27 -13.82 18.70 -19.62
C ALA A 27 -13.54 18.60 -18.13
N THR A 28 -14.58 18.80 -17.31
CA THR A 28 -14.45 18.79 -15.86
C THR A 28 -13.79 17.49 -15.49
N VAL A 29 -12.55 17.60 -15.01
CA VAL A 29 -11.74 16.46 -14.67
C VAL A 29 -12.44 15.79 -13.50
N ALA A 30 -13.00 14.60 -13.72
CA ALA A 30 -13.75 13.91 -12.68
C ALA A 30 -12.86 13.71 -11.44
N PRO A 31 -13.36 14.01 -10.22
CA PRO A 31 -12.63 13.77 -8.98
C PRO A 31 -12.25 12.30 -8.84
N LEU A 32 -11.03 12.07 -8.37
CA LEU A 32 -10.63 10.77 -7.85
C LEU A 32 -11.23 10.63 -6.44
N HIS A 33 -12.05 9.61 -6.25
CA HIS A 33 -12.60 9.29 -4.92
C HIS A 33 -11.80 8.14 -4.32
N LEU A 34 -11.21 8.38 -3.15
CA LEU A 34 -10.53 7.37 -2.37
C LEU A 34 -11.35 7.10 -1.09
N VAL A 35 -11.74 5.85 -0.87
CA VAL A 35 -12.48 5.47 0.34
C VAL A 35 -11.65 4.54 1.20
N VAL A 36 -11.32 4.99 2.40
CA VAL A 36 -10.54 4.23 3.37
C VAL A 36 -11.48 3.55 4.37
N HIS A 37 -11.42 2.23 4.42
CA HIS A 37 -12.10 1.40 5.41
C HIS A 37 -11.09 0.98 6.47
N ASP A 38 -11.37 1.27 7.73
CA ASP A 38 -10.52 0.89 8.85
C ASP A 38 -11.16 -0.28 9.62
N ARG A 39 -10.68 -1.49 9.32
CA ARG A 39 -11.12 -2.74 9.97
C ARG A 39 -10.00 -3.41 10.76
N LEU A 40 -9.05 -2.62 11.25
CA LEU A 40 -7.85 -3.15 11.91
C LEU A 40 -8.11 -3.63 13.35
N GLY A 41 -9.25 -3.28 13.94
CA GLY A 41 -9.60 -3.64 15.31
C GLY A 41 -8.51 -3.23 16.32
N HIS A 42 -8.20 -4.13 17.24
CA HIS A 42 -7.13 -4.00 18.25
C HIS A 42 -5.92 -4.88 17.93
N ALA A 43 -5.69 -5.23 16.66
CA ALA A 43 -4.56 -6.05 16.28
C ALA A 43 -3.23 -5.39 16.71
N PRO A 44 -2.18 -6.15 17.10
CA PRO A 44 -0.92 -5.59 17.59
C PRO A 44 -0.28 -4.58 16.64
N ASP A 45 -0.45 -4.79 15.33
CA ASP A 45 0.10 -3.93 14.28
C ASP A 45 -0.88 -2.85 13.77
N ALA A 46 -2.11 -2.79 14.31
CA ALA A 46 -3.16 -1.89 13.82
C ALA A 46 -2.71 -0.42 13.81
N GLN A 47 -2.08 0.03 14.89
CA GLN A 47 -1.58 1.41 15.00
C GLN A 47 -0.53 1.73 13.94
N ALA A 48 0.40 0.80 13.68
CA ALA A 48 1.43 0.97 12.67
C ALA A 48 0.82 1.06 11.27
N VAL A 49 -0.14 0.19 10.93
CA VAL A 49 -0.86 0.25 9.65
C VAL A 49 -1.59 1.59 9.50
N ARG A 50 -2.32 2.05 10.53
CA ARG A 50 -3.00 3.36 10.51
C ARG A 50 -2.02 4.49 10.24
N ALA A 51 -0.91 4.55 10.97
CA ALA A 51 0.12 5.57 10.76
C ALA A 51 0.68 5.54 9.32
N GLY A 52 0.86 4.35 8.75
CA GLY A 52 1.22 4.17 7.35
C GLY A 52 0.20 4.73 6.37
N VAL A 53 -1.08 4.42 6.59
CA VAL A 53 -2.20 4.94 5.79
C VAL A 53 -2.26 6.48 5.86
N GLU A 54 -2.12 7.07 7.05
CA GLU A 54 -2.12 8.53 7.23
C GLU A 54 -0.98 9.23 6.48
N LEU A 55 0.24 8.66 6.56
CA LEU A 55 1.36 9.17 5.78
C LEU A 55 1.05 9.09 4.28
N GLY A 56 0.55 7.94 3.82
CA GLY A 56 0.17 7.74 2.41
C GLY A 56 -0.86 8.76 1.94
N LEU A 57 -1.92 9.00 2.73
CA LEU A 57 -2.97 9.97 2.42
C LEU A 57 -2.42 11.39 2.30
N SER A 58 -1.52 11.76 3.21
CA SER A 58 -0.86 13.08 3.20
C SER A 58 -0.01 13.27 1.94
N GLU A 59 0.75 12.24 1.53
CA GLU A 59 1.59 12.30 0.33
C GLU A 59 0.77 12.37 -0.95
N ILE A 60 -0.29 11.57 -1.08
CA ILE A 60 -1.12 11.61 -2.30
C ILE A 60 -1.92 12.91 -2.41
N ALA A 61 -2.27 13.57 -1.30
CA ALA A 61 -2.90 14.89 -1.32
C ALA A 61 -1.97 15.94 -1.94
N VAL A 62 -0.68 15.91 -1.55
CA VAL A 62 0.35 16.77 -2.15
C VAL A 62 0.53 16.42 -3.64
N ALA A 63 0.67 15.13 -3.97
CA ALA A 63 0.84 14.69 -5.35
C ALA A 63 -0.35 15.07 -6.25
N ALA A 64 -1.58 14.89 -5.77
CA ALA A 64 -2.81 15.29 -6.44
C ALA A 64 -2.84 16.81 -6.71
N GLY A 65 -2.42 17.62 -5.74
CA GLY A 65 -2.28 19.07 -5.91
C GLY A 65 -1.27 19.45 -6.99
N LEU A 66 -0.10 18.79 -7.02
CA LEU A 66 0.94 19.05 -8.03
C LEU A 66 0.47 18.77 -9.46
N ILE A 67 -0.40 17.77 -9.66
CA ILE A 67 -0.94 17.43 -10.97
C ILE A 67 -2.35 18.00 -11.21
N SER A 68 -2.86 18.84 -10.30
CA SER A 68 -4.21 19.40 -10.35
C SER A 68 -5.30 18.33 -10.55
N ALA A 69 -5.10 17.14 -9.96
CA ALA A 69 -6.11 16.09 -9.94
C ALA A 69 -7.03 16.34 -8.73
N PRO A 70 -8.34 16.59 -8.94
CA PRO A 70 -9.27 16.69 -7.82
C PRO A 70 -9.30 15.34 -7.08
N LEU A 71 -9.09 15.37 -5.76
CA LEU A 71 -9.05 14.20 -4.89
C LEU A 71 -10.05 14.40 -3.75
N THR A 72 -10.91 13.43 -3.53
CA THR A 72 -11.83 13.36 -2.38
C THR A 72 -11.50 12.11 -1.60
N VAL A 73 -11.13 12.27 -0.32
CA VAL A 73 -10.88 11.16 0.59
C VAL A 73 -12.06 11.03 1.54
N MET A 74 -12.62 9.83 1.62
CA MET A 74 -13.70 9.50 2.56
C MET A 74 -13.22 8.40 3.50
N ARG A 75 -13.55 8.49 4.78
CA ARG A 75 -13.36 7.40 5.74
C ARG A 75 -14.71 6.72 5.97
N SER A 76 -14.76 5.41 5.83
CA SER A 76 -15.96 4.63 6.11
C SER A 76 -15.73 3.73 7.32
N THR A 77 -16.62 3.81 8.28
CA THR A 77 -16.77 2.81 9.36
C THR A 77 -17.76 1.72 8.99
N ASP A 78 -18.63 2.00 8.01
CA ASP A 78 -19.66 1.08 7.53
C ASP A 78 -19.28 0.49 6.17
N ASP A 79 -19.65 -0.78 5.99
CA ASP A 79 -19.44 -1.53 4.76
C ASP A 79 -20.46 -1.20 3.66
N SER A 80 -21.40 -0.30 3.95
CA SER A 80 -22.55 -0.07 3.08
C SER A 80 -22.11 0.57 1.75
N PRO A 81 -22.22 -0.14 0.61
CA PRO A 81 -21.75 0.34 -0.69
C PRO A 81 -22.58 1.52 -1.25
N ALA A 82 -23.62 1.95 -0.53
CA ALA A 82 -24.71 2.74 -1.08
C ALA A 82 -24.35 4.21 -1.42
N ALA A 83 -23.22 4.75 -0.93
CA ALA A 83 -22.93 6.18 -1.07
C ALA A 83 -22.17 6.59 -2.35
N ILE A 84 -21.76 5.67 -3.23
CA ILE A 84 -20.71 5.98 -4.23
C ILE A 84 -20.95 5.43 -5.64
N ALA A 85 -22.21 5.26 -6.03
CA ALA A 85 -22.57 4.71 -7.34
C ALA A 85 -22.22 5.62 -8.54
N ALA A 86 -21.99 6.92 -8.33
CA ALA A 86 -21.82 7.87 -9.43
C ALA A 86 -20.36 8.10 -9.89
N SER A 87 -19.35 7.72 -9.10
CA SER A 87 -17.97 8.22 -9.31
C SER A 87 -16.85 7.18 -9.40
N ARG A 88 -17.17 5.88 -9.53
CA ARG A 88 -16.19 4.75 -9.59
C ARG A 88 -15.02 4.94 -8.61
N PRO A 89 -15.30 5.00 -7.30
CA PRO A 89 -14.26 5.20 -6.30
C PRO A 89 -13.21 4.09 -6.34
N VAL A 90 -12.00 4.44 -5.95
CA VAL A 90 -11.00 3.45 -5.56
C VAL A 90 -11.09 3.26 -4.06
N HIS A 91 -11.33 2.02 -3.65
CA HIS A 91 -11.35 1.67 -2.24
C HIS A 91 -9.95 1.32 -1.73
N VAL A 92 -9.69 1.62 -0.46
CA VAL A 92 -8.53 1.19 0.32
C VAL A 92 -9.12 0.55 1.56
N ILE A 93 -9.00 -0.76 1.69
CA ILE A 93 -9.47 -1.46 2.88
C ILE A 93 -8.25 -1.81 3.72
N ALA A 94 -8.05 -1.14 4.85
CA ALA A 94 -7.04 -1.53 5.82
C ALA A 94 -7.68 -2.53 6.79
N ALA A 95 -7.42 -3.81 6.60
CA ALA A 95 -7.90 -4.87 7.48
C ALA A 95 -6.72 -5.78 7.89
N ILE A 96 -6.67 -6.13 9.18
CA ILE A 96 -5.86 -7.23 9.70
C ILE A 96 -6.92 -8.21 10.21
N THR A 97 -7.02 -9.37 9.57
CA THR A 97 -7.99 -10.39 9.98
C THR A 97 -7.24 -11.68 10.24
N ASP A 98 -7.45 -12.20 11.44
CA ASP A 98 -6.99 -13.52 11.88
C ASP A 98 -8.08 -14.59 11.64
N ASP A 99 -9.21 -14.23 11.03
CA ASP A 99 -10.35 -15.11 10.83
C ASP A 99 -10.20 -15.91 9.52
N PRO A 100 -9.89 -17.22 9.58
CA PRO A 100 -9.73 -18.05 8.38
C PRO A 100 -11.05 -18.28 7.62
N SER A 101 -12.20 -17.94 8.20
CA SER A 101 -13.52 -18.03 7.58
C SER A 101 -13.94 -16.77 6.83
N ASP A 102 -13.22 -15.66 7.03
CA ASP A 102 -13.38 -14.47 6.21
C ASP A 102 -12.82 -14.79 4.81
N PRO A 103 -13.64 -14.68 3.74
CA PRO A 103 -13.16 -14.93 2.38
C PRO A 103 -12.06 -13.94 1.95
N ALA A 104 -11.76 -12.90 2.74
CA ALA A 104 -10.54 -12.11 2.67
C ALA A 104 -9.26 -12.88 3.05
N VAL A 105 -9.30 -14.11 3.58
CA VAL A 105 -8.22 -14.70 4.42
C VAL A 105 -7.70 -16.05 3.92
N SER A 106 -8.12 -16.56 2.77
CA SER A 106 -7.74 -17.94 2.41
C SER A 106 -6.23 -18.21 2.20
N VAL A 107 -5.34 -17.22 2.19
CA VAL A 107 -3.88 -17.47 2.14
C VAL A 107 -3.07 -16.39 2.90
N ALA A 108 -2.90 -16.62 4.20
CA ALA A 108 -1.91 -16.11 5.17
C ALA A 108 -1.77 -14.62 5.58
N ALA A 109 -1.06 -14.51 6.71
CA ALA A 109 -1.03 -13.43 7.69
C ALA A 109 -0.36 -12.14 7.18
N GLY A 110 -1.14 -11.05 7.18
CA GLY A 110 -0.67 -9.69 6.94
C GLY A 110 -1.84 -8.76 6.56
N PRO A 111 -1.72 -7.44 6.78
CA PRO A 111 -2.75 -6.50 6.37
C PRO A 111 -2.92 -6.54 4.85
N ARG A 112 -4.09 -6.99 4.39
CA ARG A 112 -4.47 -6.97 2.97
C ARG A 112 -5.10 -5.63 2.68
N ILE A 113 -4.67 -5.00 1.59
CA ILE A 113 -5.23 -3.71 1.20
C ILE A 113 -5.77 -3.78 -0.21
N HIS A 114 -7.09 -3.92 -0.22
CA HIS A 114 -7.87 -4.14 -1.40
C HIS A 114 -8.10 -2.83 -2.15
N THR A 115 -7.64 -2.78 -3.40
CA THR A 115 -7.99 -1.71 -4.33
C THR A 115 -9.02 -2.24 -5.32
N CYS A 116 -10.27 -1.81 -5.20
CA CYS A 116 -11.32 -2.13 -6.17
C CYS A 116 -11.85 -0.83 -6.77
N ALA A 117 -11.95 -0.77 -8.10
CA ALA A 117 -12.63 0.29 -8.84
C ALA A 117 -14.13 -0.01 -9.06
N LEU A 118 -14.67 -1.05 -8.41
CA LEU A 118 -16.00 -1.60 -8.63
C LEU A 118 -16.71 -1.77 -7.28
N GLY A 119 -17.95 -1.27 -7.17
CA GLY A 119 -18.72 -1.14 -5.92
C GLY A 119 -19.18 -2.45 -5.24
N HIS A 120 -18.38 -3.52 -5.31
CA HIS A 120 -18.53 -4.70 -4.48
C HIS A 120 -17.15 -5.25 -4.10
N TRP A 121 -17.01 -5.64 -2.83
CA TRP A 121 -15.88 -6.39 -2.32
C TRP A 121 -15.83 -7.78 -3.00
N ARG A 122 -14.62 -8.33 -3.19
CA ARG A 122 -14.42 -9.67 -3.74
C ARG A 122 -13.31 -10.41 -2.97
N ALA A 123 -13.41 -11.74 -2.93
CA ALA A 123 -12.44 -12.63 -2.30
C ALA A 123 -11.10 -12.73 -3.07
N ASP A 124 -11.02 -12.18 -4.29
CA ASP A 124 -9.83 -12.09 -5.16
C ASP A 124 -9.03 -10.79 -4.96
N ALA A 125 -9.26 -10.10 -3.85
CA ALA A 125 -8.75 -8.76 -3.69
C ALA A 125 -7.25 -8.69 -3.38
N TRP A 126 -6.57 -7.78 -4.09
CA TRP A 126 -5.12 -7.61 -4.13
C TRP A 126 -4.53 -7.28 -2.75
N SER A 127 -3.37 -7.84 -2.44
CA SER A 127 -2.65 -7.68 -1.18
C SER A 127 -1.27 -7.09 -1.40
N VAL A 128 -0.96 -6.00 -0.69
CA VAL A 128 0.37 -5.39 -0.69
C VAL A 128 1.41 -6.18 0.12
N ALA A 129 0.96 -7.22 0.86
CA ALA A 129 1.86 -8.15 1.52
C ALA A 129 2.56 -9.06 0.50
N ALA A 130 3.77 -9.50 0.83
CA ALA A 130 4.44 -10.54 0.07
C ALA A 130 3.71 -11.89 0.23
N ALA A 131 3.93 -12.80 -0.72
CA ALA A 131 3.36 -14.13 -0.64
C ALA A 131 3.74 -14.81 0.68
N PRO A 132 2.82 -15.53 1.34
CA PRO A 132 3.07 -16.19 2.63
C PRO A 132 4.28 -17.13 2.65
N ALA A 133 4.51 -17.85 1.55
CA ALA A 133 5.68 -18.72 1.40
C ALA A 133 7.02 -17.95 1.42
N SER A 134 6.97 -16.62 1.28
CA SER A 134 8.13 -15.73 1.30
C SER A 134 8.34 -15.06 2.66
N LEU A 135 7.48 -15.29 3.66
CA LEU A 135 7.53 -14.65 4.98
C LEU A 135 7.59 -15.71 6.09
N ASP A 136 8.18 -15.35 7.23
CA ASP A 136 8.10 -16.16 8.44
C ASP A 136 6.84 -15.74 9.23
N PRO A 137 5.77 -16.54 9.25
CA PRO A 137 4.43 -16.08 9.66
C PRO A 137 4.28 -15.84 11.16
N ALA A 138 5.26 -16.17 12.01
CA ALA A 138 5.12 -15.98 13.46
C ALA A 138 6.42 -15.77 14.25
N GLY A 139 7.58 -15.59 13.59
CA GLY A 139 8.86 -15.65 14.30
C GLY A 139 9.07 -16.98 15.04
N THR A 140 8.32 -18.01 14.66
CA THR A 140 8.39 -19.37 15.21
C THR A 140 9.44 -20.22 14.50
N ALA A 141 10.19 -19.66 13.54
CA ALA A 141 11.33 -20.32 12.93
C ALA A 141 12.47 -20.49 13.95
N THR A 142 12.38 -21.63 14.62
CA THR A 142 13.54 -22.35 15.14
C THR A 142 14.52 -22.52 13.95
N ARG A 143 15.62 -21.75 13.92
CA ARG A 143 16.81 -21.85 13.01
C ARG A 143 16.83 -21.15 11.62
N GLY A 144 15.98 -20.17 11.29
CA GLY A 144 16.07 -19.43 9.99
C GLY A 144 16.18 -17.91 10.12
N PRO A 145 16.72 -17.18 9.10
CA PRO A 145 16.60 -15.72 9.03
C PRO A 145 15.13 -15.33 8.84
N SER A 146 14.66 -14.33 9.60
CA SER A 146 13.29 -13.81 9.45
C SER A 146 13.22 -12.93 8.20
N LEU A 147 12.23 -13.16 7.33
CA LEU A 147 12.02 -12.37 6.13
C LEU A 147 10.95 -11.30 6.39
N VAL A 148 11.29 -10.04 6.12
CA VAL A 148 10.38 -8.90 6.28
C VAL A 148 10.29 -8.07 5.01
N GLU A 149 9.13 -7.50 4.74
CA GLU A 149 8.94 -6.63 3.57
C GLU A 149 9.62 -5.27 3.74
N TRP A 150 9.74 -4.77 4.96
CA TRP A 150 10.37 -3.48 5.24
C TRP A 150 11.13 -3.53 6.55
N HIS A 151 12.22 -2.77 6.62
CA HIS A 151 12.99 -2.58 7.83
C HIS A 151 13.42 -1.10 7.95
N PRO A 152 13.36 -0.47 9.14
CA PRO A 152 13.77 0.93 9.34
C PRO A 152 15.21 1.23 8.93
N GLY A 153 16.08 0.20 8.94
CA GLY A 153 17.48 0.31 8.52
C GLY A 153 17.68 0.44 7.00
N LEU A 154 16.63 0.36 6.18
CA LEU A 154 16.75 0.53 4.74
C LEU A 154 17.06 2.00 4.40
N ARG A 155 18.18 2.23 3.70
CA ARG A 155 18.65 3.59 3.37
C ARG A 155 18.73 3.89 1.87
N ARG A 156 18.71 2.87 1.01
CA ARG A 156 18.91 3.04 -0.44
C ARG A 156 17.57 3.28 -1.16
N HIS A 157 17.66 3.77 -2.40
CA HIS A 157 16.52 3.86 -3.33
C HIS A 157 15.30 4.66 -2.83
N GLY A 158 15.52 5.70 -2.02
CA GLY A 158 14.44 6.50 -1.46
C GLY A 158 13.93 6.03 -0.09
N ALA A 159 14.39 4.87 0.39
CA ALA A 159 13.93 4.31 1.66
C ALA A 159 14.28 5.18 2.87
N SER A 160 15.46 5.84 2.87
CA SER A 160 15.82 6.74 3.96
C SER A 160 14.86 7.92 4.05
N GLN A 161 14.51 8.53 2.92
CA GLN A 161 13.58 9.66 2.89
C GLN A 161 12.17 9.23 3.31
N LEU A 162 11.72 8.04 2.91
CA LEU A 162 10.42 7.52 3.36
C LEU A 162 10.43 7.27 4.89
N ASN A 163 11.49 6.65 5.41
CA ASN A 163 11.66 6.41 6.85
C ASN A 163 11.67 7.74 7.63
N GLU A 164 12.42 8.75 7.18
CA GLU A 164 12.49 10.07 7.81
C GLU A 164 11.14 10.81 7.80
N ARG A 165 10.36 10.69 6.72
CA ARG A 165 9.01 11.27 6.67
C ARG A 165 8.05 10.55 7.59
N PHE A 166 8.11 9.22 7.65
CA PHE A 166 7.32 8.42 8.58
C PHE A 166 7.65 8.76 10.03
N GLU A 167 8.94 8.80 10.39
CA GLU A 167 9.39 9.13 11.74
C GLU A 167 8.91 10.52 12.17
N ARG A 168 9.00 11.52 11.29
CA ARG A 168 8.48 12.87 11.57
C ARG A 168 6.96 12.91 11.75
N ALA A 169 6.22 12.08 11.01
CA ALA A 169 4.76 12.10 11.01
C ALA A 169 4.15 11.28 12.17
N ALA A 170 4.81 10.17 12.55
CA ALA A 170 4.26 9.18 13.47
C ALA A 170 5.03 9.05 14.79
N ASP A 171 6.15 9.76 14.95
CA ASP A 171 7.07 9.65 16.10
C ASP A 171 7.49 8.19 16.38
N ALA A 172 7.66 7.42 15.30
CA ALA A 172 7.93 5.99 15.34
C ALA A 172 8.77 5.57 14.15
N THR A 173 9.49 4.45 14.30
CA THR A 173 10.22 3.85 13.17
C THR A 173 9.25 3.08 12.26
N MET A 174 9.47 3.15 10.95
CA MET A 174 8.59 2.51 9.97
C MET A 174 8.78 0.99 9.97
N SER A 175 7.77 0.26 10.43
CA SER A 175 7.70 -1.20 10.38
C SER A 175 7.18 -1.71 9.02
N ALA A 176 7.22 -3.03 8.81
CA ALA A 176 6.56 -3.65 7.66
C ALA A 176 5.05 -3.37 7.61
N ALA A 177 4.37 -3.39 8.76
CA ALA A 177 2.95 -3.06 8.86
C ALA A 177 2.66 -1.61 8.44
N ALA A 178 3.46 -0.65 8.92
CA ALA A 178 3.36 0.74 8.50
C ALA A 178 3.63 0.92 7.00
N TRP A 179 4.65 0.24 6.47
CA TRP A 179 4.94 0.28 5.04
C TRP A 179 3.81 -0.27 4.18
N ARG A 180 3.16 -1.37 4.60
CA ARG A 180 1.96 -1.89 3.90
C ARG A 180 0.85 -0.84 3.85
N GLY A 181 0.54 -0.21 4.98
CA GLY A 181 -0.47 0.85 5.06
C GLY A 181 -0.20 2.00 4.09
N TRP A 182 1.06 2.47 4.02
CA TRP A 182 1.48 3.50 3.08
C TRP A 182 1.41 3.03 1.62
N MET A 183 1.96 1.85 1.32
CA MET A 183 2.06 1.31 -0.04
C MET A 183 0.68 1.13 -0.67
N ALA A 184 -0.29 0.71 0.13
CA ALA A 184 -1.67 0.57 -0.29
C ALA A 184 -2.35 1.84 -0.76
N VAL A 185 -2.20 2.93 0.01
CA VAL A 185 -2.76 4.22 -0.38
C VAL A 185 -2.13 4.68 -1.68
N LYS A 186 -0.82 4.46 -1.84
CA LYS A 186 -0.09 4.73 -3.08
C LYS A 186 -0.62 3.92 -4.25
N VAL A 187 -0.75 2.59 -4.12
CA VAL A 187 -1.32 1.71 -5.15
C VAL A 187 -2.71 2.20 -5.55
N ALA A 188 -3.59 2.46 -4.58
CA ALA A 188 -4.95 2.91 -4.84
C ALA A 188 -5.00 4.22 -5.62
N PHE A 189 -4.17 5.20 -5.22
CA PHE A 189 -4.06 6.46 -5.92
C PHE A 189 -3.54 6.28 -7.35
N GLU A 190 -2.48 5.50 -7.56
CA GLU A 190 -1.94 5.23 -8.89
C GLU A 190 -2.95 4.48 -9.77
N CYS A 191 -3.64 3.46 -9.25
CA CYS A 191 -4.73 2.77 -9.95
C CYS A 191 -5.84 3.74 -10.38
N GLY A 192 -6.24 4.65 -9.49
CA GLY A 192 -7.23 5.68 -9.79
C GLY A 192 -6.81 6.62 -10.92
N LEU A 193 -5.55 7.05 -10.92
CA LEU A 193 -5.00 7.87 -12.00
C LEU A 193 -4.93 7.10 -13.34
N ARG A 194 -4.49 5.84 -13.30
CA ARG A 194 -4.35 4.96 -14.48
C ARG A 194 -5.70 4.58 -15.09
N ALA A 195 -6.69 4.24 -14.26
CA ALA A 195 -8.04 3.94 -14.71
C ALA A 195 -8.66 5.13 -15.45
N ARG A 196 -8.41 6.36 -14.98
CA ARG A 196 -8.83 7.59 -15.68
C ARG A 196 -8.13 7.80 -17.04
N ALA A 197 -6.93 7.26 -17.21
CA ALA A 197 -6.22 7.22 -18.48
C ALA A 197 -6.65 6.04 -19.38
N GLY A 198 -7.56 5.17 -18.92
CA GLY A 198 -7.99 3.96 -19.62
C GLY A 198 -7.05 2.77 -19.45
N GLU A 199 -6.19 2.81 -18.43
CA GLU A 199 -5.31 1.71 -18.01
C GLU A 199 -5.85 1.11 -16.70
N ASP A 200 -6.74 0.12 -16.80
CA ASP A 200 -7.41 -0.51 -15.66
C ASP A 200 -6.92 -1.95 -15.35
N ASP A 201 -5.96 -2.45 -16.12
CA ASP A 201 -5.30 -3.74 -15.85
C ASP A 201 -4.23 -3.61 -14.76
N LEU A 202 -4.59 -3.98 -13.53
CA LEU A 202 -3.70 -3.92 -12.38
C LEU A 202 -2.45 -4.80 -12.51
N LEU A 203 -2.53 -5.94 -13.21
CA LEU A 203 -1.39 -6.85 -13.42
C LEU A 203 -0.31 -6.22 -14.32
N ALA A 204 -0.73 -5.32 -15.21
CA ALA A 204 0.17 -4.55 -16.05
C ALA A 204 0.86 -3.38 -15.31
N LEU A 205 0.32 -2.94 -14.16
CA LEU A 205 0.85 -1.80 -13.43
C LEU A 205 2.15 -2.13 -12.69
N ARG A 206 2.98 -1.10 -12.53
CA ARG A 206 4.27 -1.14 -11.85
C ARG A 206 4.37 0.02 -10.89
N PHE A 207 4.76 -0.27 -9.66
CA PHE A 207 4.75 0.69 -8.55
C PHE A 207 6.15 0.89 -7.97
N ASP A 208 6.50 2.12 -7.60
CA ASP A 208 7.72 2.36 -6.84
C ASP A 208 7.45 2.20 -5.34
N GLY A 209 7.97 1.14 -4.72
CA GLY A 209 7.87 0.93 -3.27
C GLY A 209 9.04 1.50 -2.46
N HIS A 210 9.91 2.31 -3.06
CA HIS A 210 11.18 2.77 -2.49
C HIS A 210 12.14 1.63 -2.13
N LYS A 211 12.16 0.57 -2.97
CA LYS A 211 12.98 -0.64 -2.80
C LYS A 211 14.03 -0.85 -3.89
N GLY A 212 14.15 0.09 -4.83
CA GLY A 212 15.10 0.01 -5.95
C GLY A 212 14.65 -0.86 -7.12
N LEU A 213 13.58 -1.64 -6.95
CA LEU A 213 12.90 -2.38 -8.00
C LEU A 213 11.43 -1.98 -8.05
N LEU A 214 10.86 -2.00 -9.24
CA LEU A 214 9.43 -1.78 -9.44
C LEU A 214 8.66 -3.01 -8.93
N LEU A 215 7.65 -2.75 -8.12
CA LEU A 215 6.75 -3.74 -7.55
C LEU A 215 5.59 -3.97 -8.53
N HIS A 216 5.02 -5.17 -8.52
CA HIS A 216 3.86 -5.52 -9.33
C HIS A 216 3.04 -6.59 -8.66
N PHE A 217 1.78 -6.73 -9.03
CA PHE A 217 0.98 -7.84 -8.55
C PHE A 217 1.17 -9.09 -9.42
N ALA A 218 1.21 -10.25 -8.78
CA ALA A 218 1.10 -11.55 -9.42
C ALA A 218 -0.37 -11.94 -9.64
N ASP A 219 -0.63 -12.92 -10.49
CA ASP A 219 -1.99 -13.37 -10.85
C ASP A 219 -2.81 -13.88 -9.65
N ASP A 220 -2.16 -14.30 -8.57
CA ASP A 220 -2.78 -14.75 -7.32
C ASP A 220 -3.03 -13.60 -6.32
N GLY A 221 -2.78 -12.35 -6.72
CA GLY A 221 -3.17 -11.16 -5.98
C GLY A 221 -2.12 -10.61 -5.02
N HIS A 222 -0.96 -11.25 -4.83
CA HIS A 222 0.08 -10.72 -3.94
C HIS A 222 1.02 -9.74 -4.65
N LEU A 223 1.60 -8.82 -3.88
CA LEU A 223 2.60 -7.89 -4.40
C LEU A 223 3.97 -8.57 -4.47
N VAL A 224 4.44 -8.78 -5.69
CA VAL A 224 5.80 -9.24 -5.99
C VAL A 224 6.78 -8.12 -5.69
N GLN A 225 7.66 -8.39 -4.73
CA GLN A 225 8.56 -7.38 -4.18
C GLN A 225 9.80 -8.00 -3.53
N PRO A 226 10.89 -7.23 -3.37
CA PRO A 226 11.99 -7.63 -2.51
C PRO A 226 11.55 -7.75 -1.04
N VAL A 227 11.97 -8.84 -0.41
CA VAL A 227 11.95 -9.06 1.04
C VAL A 227 13.37 -9.04 1.59
N TYR A 228 13.51 -8.69 2.86
CA TYR A 228 14.79 -8.53 3.51
C TYR A 228 14.96 -9.59 4.59
N ALA A 229 16.11 -10.27 4.56
CA ALA A 229 16.50 -11.20 5.60
C ALA A 229 17.08 -10.46 6.79
N LEU A 230 16.46 -10.64 7.95
CA LEU A 230 16.99 -10.22 9.23
C LEU A 230 17.89 -11.33 9.79
N PRO A 231 19.07 -10.97 10.34
CA PRO A 231 19.91 -11.94 11.04
C PRO A 231 19.10 -12.64 12.13
N ALA A 232 19.28 -13.96 12.27
CA ALA A 232 18.74 -14.68 13.42
C ALA A 232 19.28 -14.01 14.70
N GLY A 233 18.38 -13.61 15.60
CA GLY A 233 18.77 -13.01 16.87
C GLY A 233 19.69 -13.93 17.68
N PRO A 234 20.54 -13.39 18.57
CA PRO A 234 21.38 -14.21 19.43
C PRO A 234 20.49 -15.15 20.25
N ARG A 235 20.93 -16.41 20.39
CA ARG A 235 20.29 -17.41 21.26
C ARG A 235 20.04 -16.78 22.62
N ARG A 236 18.76 -16.62 23.01
CA ARG A 236 18.45 -16.68 24.45
C ARG A 236 18.73 -18.11 24.86
N VAL A 237 19.95 -18.36 25.34
CA VAL A 237 20.22 -19.54 26.15
C VAL A 237 19.40 -19.31 27.41
N THR A 238 18.22 -19.93 27.48
CA THR A 238 17.57 -20.13 28.76
C THR A 238 18.56 -20.96 29.58
N SER A 239 19.22 -20.30 30.53
CA SER A 239 19.96 -20.97 31.60
C SER A 239 18.97 -21.74 32.44
N THR A 240 18.56 -22.91 31.95
CA THR A 240 17.88 -23.93 32.72
C THR A 240 18.83 -25.12 32.73
N ASN A 241 19.35 -25.41 33.92
CA ASN A 241 20.39 -26.38 34.27
C ASN A 241 21.83 -25.84 34.27
N LEU A 242 22.08 -24.94 35.22
CA LEU A 242 23.38 -24.83 35.88
C LEU A 242 23.17 -25.12 37.38
N THR A 243 22.67 -26.31 37.69
CA THR A 243 22.67 -26.89 39.04
C THR A 243 22.90 -28.39 38.92
N ALA A 244 23.82 -28.91 39.74
CA ALA A 244 24.22 -30.31 39.92
C ALA A 244 25.29 -30.86 38.95
N CYS A 245 26.53 -30.45 39.17
CA CYS A 245 27.65 -31.39 39.36
C CYS A 245 28.70 -30.71 40.25
N VAL A 246 28.40 -30.68 41.55
CA VAL A 246 29.41 -30.52 42.60
C VAL A 246 29.52 -31.87 43.28
N ASP A 247 30.75 -32.39 43.24
CA ASP A 247 31.39 -33.39 44.10
C ASP A 247 30.69 -34.71 44.42
N SER A 248 31.22 -35.76 43.79
CA SER A 248 31.49 -37.03 44.47
C SER A 248 32.82 -37.59 43.97
N ARG A 249 33.84 -37.53 44.82
CA ARG A 249 35.21 -38.13 44.82
C ARG A 249 36.15 -37.09 45.44
N SER A 250 36.88 -37.28 46.53
CA SER A 250 37.20 -38.44 47.37
C SER A 250 37.71 -37.90 48.70
#